data_AF-A0A9X8BZ02-F1
#
_entry.id   AF-A0A9X8BZ02-F1
#
_cell.length_a   1.000
_cell.length_b   1.000
_cell.length_c   1.000
_cell.angle_alpha   90.00
_cell.angle_beta   90.00
_cell.angle_gamma   90.00
#
_symmetry.space_group_name_H-M   'P 1'
#
loop_
_entity.id
_entity.type
_entity.pdbx_description
1 polymer ?
#
loop_
_entity_poly.entity_id
_entity_poly.type
_entity_poly.pdbx_seq_one_letter_code
_entity_poly.pdbx_strand_id
1 'polypeptide(L)' 'MKKSIGIVLLGVMLLGACESSAGASLGRLKVIGEDKIASDITIFEDTATGCQFMNTNQGYAASITPILTPEGKPYCPKK' A
#
# COMPACT_ATOMS: atom_id res chain seq x y z
N MET A 1 26.95 11.36 -44.28
CA MET A 1 26.20 11.92 -43.14
C MET A 1 24.70 11.84 -43.42
N LYS A 2 23.98 10.76 -43.05
CA LYS A 2 22.50 10.64 -43.19
C LYS A 2 21.98 9.24 -42.76
N LYS A 3 22.47 8.64 -41.66
CA LYS A 3 21.98 7.30 -41.23
C LYS A 3 21.76 7.11 -39.72
N SER A 4 22.05 8.11 -38.88
CA SER A 4 22.10 7.91 -37.42
C SER A 4 20.87 8.37 -36.64
N ILE A 5 19.89 9.02 -37.28
CA ILE A 5 18.79 9.72 -36.55
C ILE A 5 17.60 8.80 -36.22
N GLY A 6 17.41 7.70 -36.97
CA GLY A 6 16.23 6.84 -36.79
C GLY A 6 16.26 5.95 -35.55
N ILE A 7 17.44 5.59 -35.05
CA ILE A 7 17.58 4.61 -33.96
C ILE A 7 17.35 5.25 -32.58
N VAL A 8 17.62 6.55 -32.45
CA VAL A 8 17.48 7.26 -31.16
C VAL A 8 16.01 7.45 -30.78
N LEU A 9 15.11 7.67 -31.74
CA LEU A 9 13.69 7.88 -31.45
C LEU A 9 12.97 6.61 -30.97
N LEU A 10 13.39 5.43 -31.44
CA LEU A 10 12.77 4.16 -31.04
C LEU A 10 13.17 3.74 -29.62
N GLY A 11 14.37 4.10 -29.18
CA GLY A 11 14.88 3.79 -27.84
C GLY A 11 14.23 4.60 -26.72
N VAL A 12 13.84 5.85 -27.00
CA VAL A 12 13.23 6.74 -25.99
C VAL A 12 11.78 6.36 -25.70
N MET A 13 11.05 5.78 -26.67
CA MET A 13 9.66 5.35 -26.45
C MET A 13 9.53 4.08 -25.57
N LEU A 14 10.56 3.22 -25.53
CA LEU A 14 10.55 1.97 -24.75
C LEU A 14 10.84 2.17 -23.26
N LEU A 15 11.42 3.30 -22.87
CA LEU A 15 11.76 3.59 -21.47
C LEU A 15 10.61 4.20 -20.65
N GLY A 16 9.54 4.68 -21.31
CA GLY A 16 8.39 5.31 -20.65
C GLY A 16 7.28 4.35 -20.20
N ALA A 17 7.36 3.06 -20.55
CA ALA A 17 6.29 2.09 -20.27
C ALA A 17 6.44 1.37 -18.91
N CYS A 18 7.49 1.66 -18.13
CA CYS A 18 7.79 0.96 -16.88
C CYS A 18 7.46 1.77 -15.62
N GLU A 19 6.59 2.77 -15.70
CA GLU A 19 5.98 3.42 -14.53
C GLU A 19 4.53 3.00 -14.31
N SER A 20 4.18 1.75 -14.65
CA SER A 20 2.92 1.18 -14.17
C SER A 20 3.13 0.74 -12.73
N SER A 21 2.85 1.64 -11.79
CA SER A 21 2.62 1.24 -10.40
C SER A 21 1.40 0.32 -10.41
N ALA A 22 1.64 -1.00 -10.36
CA ALA A 22 0.61 -2.01 -10.17
C ALA A 22 0.07 -1.94 -8.73
N GLY A 23 -0.46 -0.79 -8.33
CA GLY A 23 -1.15 -0.57 -7.07
C GLY A 23 -2.65 -0.53 -7.34
N ALA A 24 -3.34 -1.65 -7.19
CA ALA A 24 -4.80 -1.62 -7.15
C ALA A 24 -5.22 -0.77 -5.93
N SER A 25 -6.00 0.29 -6.16
CA SER A 25 -6.66 0.98 -5.06
C SER A 25 -7.68 0.02 -4.46
N LEU A 26 -7.38 -0.54 -3.29
CA LEU A 26 -8.24 -1.52 -2.63
C LEU A 26 -9.58 -0.91 -2.19
N GLY A 27 -9.70 0.42 -2.13
CA GLY A 27 -10.94 1.20 -1.88
C GLY A 27 -11.67 0.96 -0.55
N ARG A 28 -11.30 -0.10 0.17
CA ARG A 28 -12.01 -0.61 1.36
C ARG A 28 -11.34 -0.27 2.68
N LEU A 29 -10.06 0.11 2.66
CA LEU A 29 -9.32 0.43 3.88
C LEU A 29 -9.47 1.93 4.17
N LYS A 30 -10.12 2.26 5.27
CA LYS A 30 -10.28 3.63 5.77
C LYS A 30 -9.37 3.83 6.97
N VAL A 31 -8.52 4.85 6.94
CA VAL A 31 -7.74 5.24 8.13
C VAL A 31 -8.69 5.75 9.22
N ILE A 32 -8.55 5.22 10.42
CA ILE A 32 -9.37 5.58 11.60
C ILE A 32 -8.54 6.04 12.80
N GLY A 33 -7.22 5.93 12.74
CA GLY A 33 -6.31 6.40 13.79
C GLY A 33 -4.86 6.35 13.34
N GLU A 34 -4.07 7.25 13.91
CA GLU A 34 -2.63 7.37 13.68
C GLU A 34 -1.94 7.69 15.00
N ASP A 35 -0.76 7.10 15.21
CA ASP A 35 0.10 7.38 16.37
C ASP A 35 1.57 7.16 16.01
N LYS A 36 2.49 7.54 16.89
CA LYS A 36 3.94 7.41 16.70
C LYS A 36 4.64 6.98 17.97
N ILE A 37 5.15 5.75 17.98
CA ILE A 37 6.00 5.22 19.07
C ILE A 37 7.22 4.59 18.43
N ALA A 38 8.33 5.33 18.36
CA ALA A 38 9.56 5.02 17.60
C ALA A 38 9.39 4.86 16.07
N SER A 39 8.18 4.56 15.60
CA SER A 39 7.75 4.49 14.20
C SER A 39 6.31 4.95 14.04
N ASP A 40 5.90 5.21 12.81
CA ASP A 40 4.52 5.54 12.50
C ASP A 40 3.63 4.28 12.63
N ILE A 41 2.48 4.47 13.27
CA ILE A 41 1.44 3.46 13.48
C ILE A 41 0.18 3.99 12.81
N THR A 42 -0.42 3.22 11.92
CA THR A 42 -1.69 3.58 11.27
C THR A 42 -2.71 2.47 11.50
N ILE A 43 -3.90 2.85 11.96
CA ILE A 43 -5.04 1.94 12.12
C ILE A 43 -6.01 2.12 10.96
N PHE A 44 -6.34 1.02 10.31
CA PHE A 44 -7.29 0.95 9.20
C PHE A 44 -8.52 0.16 9.61
N GLU A 45 -9.70 0.62 9.22
CA GLU A 45 -10.93 -0.16 9.20
C GLU A 45 -11.16 -0.66 7.78
N ASP A 46 -11.41 -1.96 7.64
CA ASP A 46 -12.00 -2.51 6.44
C ASP A 46 -13.50 -2.23 6.41
N THR A 47 -13.93 -1.33 5.53
CA THR A 47 -15.33 -0.89 5.44
C THR A 47 -16.31 -2.00 5.05
N ALA A 48 -15.82 -3.10 4.45
CA ALA A 48 -16.67 -4.24 4.09
C ALA A 48 -16.98 -5.15 5.29
N THR A 49 -16.04 -5.31 6.23
CA THR A 49 -16.17 -6.25 7.36
C THR A 49 -16.29 -5.58 8.72
N GLY A 50 -15.96 -4.28 8.80
CA GLY A 50 -15.83 -3.52 10.04
C GLY A 50 -14.61 -3.91 10.88
N CYS A 51 -13.72 -4.77 10.37
CA CYS A 51 -12.54 -5.25 11.09
C CYS A 51 -11.40 -4.24 11.04
N GLN A 52 -10.63 -4.15 12.12
CA GLN A 52 -9.53 -3.21 12.25
C GLN A 52 -8.16 -3.88 12.10
N PHE A 53 -7.24 -3.14 11.49
CA PHE A 53 -5.89 -3.55 11.19
C PHE A 53 -4.91 -2.46 11.57
N MET A 54 -3.68 -2.85 11.90
CA MET A 54 -2.57 -1.97 12.20
C MET A 54 -1.46 -2.16 11.17
N ASN A 55 -0.92 -1.05 10.67
CA ASN A 55 0.36 -1.02 9.98
C ASN A 55 1.37 -0.32 10.88
N THR A 56 2.51 -0.96 11.12
CA THR A 56 3.68 -0.30 11.70
C THR A 56 4.71 -0.18 10.59
N ASN A 57 5.09 1.05 10.25
CA ASN A 57 6.04 1.29 9.16
C ASN A 57 7.48 1.10 9.66
N GLN A 58 7.80 -0.10 10.15
CA GLN A 58 9.14 -0.44 10.67
C GLN A 58 9.91 -1.32 9.69
N GLY A 59 11.01 -0.76 9.17
CA GLY A 59 12.04 -1.48 8.42
C GLY A 59 11.58 -2.06 7.07
N TYR A 60 12.28 -3.10 6.62
CA TYR A 60 12.05 -3.76 5.32
C TYR A 60 10.79 -4.64 5.25
N ALA A 61 10.00 -4.71 6.33
CA ALA A 61 8.87 -5.62 6.49
C ALA A 61 7.60 -4.92 6.99
N ALA A 62 7.31 -3.72 6.46
CA ALA A 62 6.04 -3.05 6.69
C ALA A 62 4.90 -4.02 6.33
N SER A 63 4.04 -4.31 7.31
CA SER A 63 2.97 -5.28 7.15
C SER A 63 1.70 -4.79 7.83
N ILE A 64 0.57 -5.10 7.19
CA ILE A 64 -0.75 -4.87 7.77
C ILE A 64 -1.09 -6.13 8.60
N THR A 65 -1.34 -5.95 9.88
CA THR A 65 -1.68 -7.02 10.83
C THR A 65 -3.05 -6.77 11.45
N PRO A 66 -3.88 -7.80 11.71
CA PRO A 66 -5.17 -7.61 12.36
C PRO A 66 -4.98 -7.19 13.81
N ILE A 67 -5.82 -6.26 14.29
CA ILE A 67 -5.98 -6.06 15.73
C ILE A 67 -6.78 -7.24 16.26
N LEU A 68 -6.34 -7.83 17.36
CA LEU A 68 -6.97 -9.01 17.94
C LEU A 68 -7.73 -8.67 19.23
N THR A 69 -8.82 -9.40 19.47
CA THR A 69 -9.49 -9.46 20.77
C THR A 69 -8.64 -10.24 21.78
N PRO A 70 -8.94 -10.20 23.09
CA PRO A 70 -8.25 -11.02 24.08
C PRO A 70 -8.28 -12.53 23.79
N GLU A 71 -9.29 -13.01 23.07
CA GLU A 71 -9.43 -14.40 22.65
C GLU A 71 -8.67 -14.74 21.35
N GLY A 72 -7.92 -13.77 20.80
CA GLY A 72 -7.12 -13.95 19.58
C GLY A 72 -7.91 -13.90 18.27
N LYS A 73 -9.15 -13.38 18.28
CA LYS A 73 -9.96 -13.20 17.07
C LYS A 73 -9.76 -11.79 16.48
N PRO A 74 -9.97 -11.57 15.17
CA PRO A 74 -9.96 -10.21 14.61
C PRO A 74 -10.98 -9.30 15.29
N TYR A 75 -10.56 -8.08 15.64
CA TYR A 75 -11.41 -7.07 16.26
C TYR A 75 -12.26 -6.36 15.20
N CYS A 76 -13.58 -6.56 15.26
CA CYS A 76 -14.55 -6.01 14.29
C CYS A 76 -15.76 -5.38 15.03
N PRO A 77 -15.64 -4.15 15.56
CA PRO A 77 -16.64 -3.56 16.47
C PRO A 77 -17.96 -3.13 15.83
N LYS A 78 -18.05 -3.09 14.50
CA LYS A 78 -19.24 -2.62 13.75
C LYS A 78 -20.15 -3.76 13.26
N LYS A 79 -20.07 -4.95 13.86
CA LYS A 79 -20.95 -6.08 13.56
C LYS A 79 -22.16 -6.11 14.47
#